data_AF-A0A383B9J0-F1
#
_entry.id   AF-A0A383B9J0-F1
#
_cell.length_a   1.000
_cell.length_b   1.000
_cell.length_c   1.000
_cell.angle_alpha   90.00
_cell.angle_beta   90.00
_cell.angle_gamma   90.00
#
_symmetry.space_group_name_H-M   'P 1'
#
loop_
_entity.id
_entity.type
_entity.pdbx_description
1 polymer ?
#
loop_
_entity_poly.entity_id
_entity_poly.type
_entity_poly.pdbx_seq_one_letter_code
_entity_poly.pdbx_strand_id
1 'polypeptide(L)'
;NADEFVKNKLKNVTINQLDSKFNLKSIIISDQADIENKEWKLEKVRIFFDNGKKEILENLKVNTNFNREKLNSIFSNLTSLNLIQLINLSEDYKKLGFSSNEIKSHLLKLYSFPVLVSIMATIGSILVLSFDYKRSKFFNLSLGILSSVTIYYINYFFNLLGITEKTSILLSICSPLIILILFCSILLLRINEK
;
A
#
# COMPACT_ATOMS: atom_id res chain seq x y z
N ASN A 1 19.23 -11.33 0.22
CA ASN A 1 18.86 -11.66 1.61
C ASN A 1 19.91 -11.07 2.54
N ALA A 2 19.55 -10.69 3.77
CA ALA A 2 20.48 -10.19 4.79
C ALA A 2 19.91 -10.49 6.17
N ASP A 3 20.79 -10.73 7.15
CA ASP A 3 20.37 -11.12 8.50
C ASP A 3 20.04 -9.90 9.38
N GLU A 4 20.78 -8.80 9.18
CA GLU A 4 20.64 -7.59 10.00
C GLU A 4 20.80 -6.34 9.15
N PHE A 5 20.03 -5.30 9.47
CA PHE A 5 20.13 -3.98 8.84
C PHE A 5 20.37 -2.90 9.91
N VAL A 6 21.59 -2.35 9.94
CA VAL A 6 22.02 -1.35 10.93
C VAL A 6 22.61 -0.13 10.23
N LYS A 7 21.93 1.01 10.34
CA LYS A 7 22.32 2.29 9.71
C LYS A 7 22.48 2.15 8.18
N ASN A 8 23.71 2.11 7.69
CA ASN A 8 24.06 2.02 6.26
C ASN A 8 24.59 0.62 5.91
N LYS A 9 24.55 -0.34 6.84
CA LYS A 9 25.20 -1.64 6.69
C LYS A 9 24.18 -2.77 6.76
N LEU A 10 24.33 -3.71 5.85
CA LEU A 10 23.69 -5.02 5.89
C LEU A 10 24.71 -6.07 6.33
N LYS A 11 24.33 -7.00 7.21
CA LYS A 11 25.16 -8.14 7.59
C LYS A 11 24.71 -9.43 6.90
N ASN A 12 25.66 -10.30 6.59
CA ASN A 12 25.47 -11.61 5.97
C ASN A 12 24.58 -11.52 4.71
N VAL A 13 25.05 -10.74 3.74
CA VAL A 13 24.30 -10.46 2.51
C VAL A 13 24.49 -11.59 1.51
N THR A 14 23.38 -12.12 1.02
CA THR A 14 23.34 -13.07 -0.10
C THR A 14 22.65 -12.43 -1.30
N ILE A 15 23.34 -12.35 -2.43
CA ILE A 15 22.85 -11.84 -3.71
C ILE A 15 22.85 -12.99 -4.72
N ASN A 16 21.67 -13.40 -5.16
CA ASN A 16 21.51 -14.39 -6.22
C ASN A 16 21.43 -13.66 -7.56
N GLN A 17 22.31 -14.01 -8.50
CA GLN A 17 22.29 -13.48 -9.86
C GLN A 17 21.64 -14.52 -10.77
N LEU A 18 20.58 -14.12 -11.46
CA LEU A 18 19.85 -14.95 -12.42
C LEU A 18 20.07 -14.44 -13.85
N ASP A 19 19.97 -15.32 -14.83
CA ASP A 19 19.87 -14.93 -16.24
C ASP A 19 18.43 -14.50 -16.62
N SER A 20 18.22 -14.12 -17.88
CA SER A 20 16.90 -13.71 -18.39
C SER A 20 15.87 -14.83 -18.44
N LYS A 21 16.30 -16.09 -18.30
CA LYS A 21 15.45 -17.29 -18.22
C LYS A 21 15.25 -17.76 -16.78
N PHE A 22 15.63 -16.94 -15.80
CA PHE A 22 15.59 -17.24 -14.37
C PHE A 22 16.49 -18.42 -13.94
N ASN A 23 17.48 -18.82 -14.74
CA ASN A 23 18.48 -19.77 -14.31
C ASN A 23 19.50 -19.08 -13.40
N LEU A 24 19.92 -19.78 -12.34
CA LEU A 24 20.95 -19.28 -11.42
C LEU A 24 22.30 -19.21 -12.13
N LYS A 25 22.88 -18.01 -12.21
CA LYS A 25 24.20 -17.74 -12.77
C LYS A 25 25.29 -17.72 -11.70
N SER A 26 25.00 -17.10 -10.56
CA SER A 26 25.92 -17.06 -9.43
C SER A 26 25.21 -16.72 -8.11
N ILE A 27 25.87 -17.03 -7.00
CA ILE A 27 25.50 -16.63 -5.65
C ILE A 27 26.69 -15.87 -5.07
N ILE A 28 26.47 -14.62 -4.67
CA ILE A 28 27.44 -13.78 -3.98
C ILE A 28 27.05 -13.74 -2.50
N ILE A 29 27.94 -14.17 -1.63
CA ILE A 29 27.77 -14.12 -0.17
C ILE A 29 28.81 -13.17 0.41
N SER A 30 28.41 -12.28 1.29
CA SER A 30 29.27 -11.25 1.90
C SER A 30 28.98 -11.11 3.38
N ASP A 31 30.00 -10.96 4.21
CA ASP A 31 29.80 -10.78 5.65
C ASP A 31 29.15 -9.41 5.95
N GLN A 32 29.49 -8.39 5.17
CA GLN A 32 28.93 -7.05 5.32
C GLN A 32 28.77 -6.38 3.94
N ALA A 33 27.78 -5.50 3.80
CA ALA A 33 27.67 -4.58 2.67
C ALA A 33 27.33 -3.16 3.15
N ASP A 34 28.08 -2.17 2.68
CA ASP A 34 27.72 -0.76 2.78
C ASP A 34 26.79 -0.39 1.62
N ILE A 35 25.61 0.11 1.97
CA ILE A 35 24.51 0.42 1.06
C ILE A 35 24.13 1.90 1.08
N GLU A 36 25.02 2.78 1.57
CA GLU A 36 24.78 4.23 1.57
C GLU A 36 24.42 4.75 0.17
N ASN A 37 25.11 4.23 -0.86
CA ASN A 37 24.92 4.58 -2.25
C ASN A 37 24.43 3.38 -3.06
N LYS A 38 24.07 3.62 -4.33
CA LYS A 38 23.63 2.58 -5.28
C LYS A 38 24.73 1.58 -5.66
N GLU A 39 25.99 2.00 -5.59
CA GLU A 39 27.15 1.10 -5.65
C GLU A 39 27.39 0.54 -4.26
N TRP A 40 26.97 -0.71 -4.04
CA TRP A 40 27.16 -1.40 -2.77
C TRP A 40 28.61 -1.86 -2.65
N LYS A 41 29.21 -1.63 -1.49
CA LYS A 41 30.57 -2.10 -1.17
C LYS A 41 30.47 -3.30 -0.25
N LEU A 42 30.76 -4.48 -0.79
CA LEU A 42 30.72 -5.75 -0.08
C LEU A 42 32.10 -6.11 0.47
N GLU A 43 32.15 -6.61 1.69
CA GLU A 43 33.37 -7.02 2.41
C GLU A 43 33.36 -8.53 2.67
N LYS A 44 34.51 -9.18 2.49
CA LYS A 44 34.72 -10.64 2.66
C LYS A 44 33.75 -11.46 1.82
N VAL A 45 33.91 -11.36 0.51
CA VAL A 45 32.97 -11.87 -0.47
C VAL A 45 33.36 -13.28 -0.92
N ARG A 46 32.37 -14.16 -1.03
CA ARG A 46 32.47 -15.50 -1.61
C ARG A 46 31.48 -15.59 -2.76
N ILE A 47 31.97 -15.86 -3.97
CA ILE A 47 31.16 -16.01 -5.17
C ILE A 47 31.16 -17.47 -5.58
N PHE A 48 29.97 -18.02 -5.81
CA PHE A 48 29.75 -19.36 -6.34
C PHE A 48 29.12 -19.23 -7.71
N PHE A 49 29.78 -19.73 -8.75
CA PHE A 49 29.26 -19.70 -10.12
C PHE A 49 28.50 -20.99 -10.43
N ASP A 50 27.61 -20.92 -11.41
CA ASP A 50 26.81 -22.03 -11.93
C ASP A 50 27.64 -23.24 -12.38
N ASN A 51 28.84 -23.01 -12.91
CA ASN A 51 29.79 -24.03 -13.32
C ASN A 51 30.58 -24.68 -12.17
N GLY A 52 30.24 -24.36 -10.92
CA GLY A 52 30.91 -24.88 -9.72
C GLY A 52 32.19 -24.14 -9.31
N LYS A 53 32.63 -23.13 -10.09
CA LYS A 53 33.78 -22.30 -9.71
C LYS A 53 33.46 -21.49 -8.45
N LYS A 54 34.47 -21.32 -7.60
CA LYS A 54 34.41 -20.49 -6.40
C LYS A 54 35.47 -19.40 -6.44
N GLU A 55 35.11 -18.18 -6.09
CA GLU A 55 36.04 -17.06 -5.90
C GLU A 55 35.87 -16.46 -4.51
N ILE A 56 36.97 -15.99 -3.93
CA ILE A 56 37.01 -15.32 -2.64
C ILE A 56 37.72 -13.98 -2.85
N LEU A 57 37.06 -12.89 -2.44
CA LEU A 57 37.54 -11.53 -2.61
C LEU A 57 37.43 -10.80 -1.28
N GLU A 58 38.40 -9.94 -0.96
CA GLU A 58 38.28 -9.10 0.23
C GLU A 58 37.19 -8.04 0.07
N ASN A 59 37.08 -7.45 -1.12
CA ASN A 59 36.12 -6.41 -1.42
C ASN A 59 35.52 -6.61 -2.81
N LEU A 60 34.21 -6.34 -2.95
CA LEU A 60 33.52 -6.32 -4.24
C LEU A 60 32.59 -5.10 -4.30
N LYS A 61 32.55 -4.44 -5.45
CA LYS A 61 31.57 -3.38 -5.74
C LYS A 61 30.46 -3.94 -6.60
N VAL A 62 29.22 -3.70 -6.23
CA VAL A 62 28.04 -4.14 -7.00
C VAL A 62 27.13 -2.95 -7.24
N ASN A 63 26.87 -2.66 -8.51
CA ASN A 63 25.90 -1.63 -8.87
C ASN A 63 24.49 -2.19 -8.72
N THR A 64 23.66 -1.46 -7.97
CA THR A 64 22.27 -1.80 -7.73
C THR A 64 21.37 -0.59 -8.00
N ASN A 65 20.06 -0.82 -8.08
CA ASN A 65 19.08 0.26 -8.13
C ASN A 65 18.70 0.78 -6.73
N PHE A 66 19.29 0.22 -5.67
CA PHE A 66 18.86 0.42 -4.29
C PHE A 66 19.98 1.08 -3.47
N ASN A 67 19.61 2.04 -2.65
CA ASN A 67 20.44 2.52 -1.56
C ASN A 67 19.66 2.34 -0.25
N ARG A 68 20.27 2.71 0.87
CA ARG A 68 19.66 2.70 2.19
C ARG A 68 18.27 3.33 2.22
N GLU A 69 18.13 4.52 1.66
CA GLU A 69 16.86 5.25 1.67
C GLU A 69 15.78 4.48 0.92
N LYS A 70 16.14 3.90 -0.23
CA LYS A 70 15.23 3.10 -1.04
C LYS A 70 14.79 1.80 -0.35
N LEU A 71 15.72 1.13 0.34
CA LEU A 71 15.38 -0.06 1.12
C LEU A 71 14.44 0.30 2.27
N ASN A 72 14.72 1.38 3.01
CA ASN A 72 13.84 1.84 4.08
C ASN A 72 12.44 2.20 3.60
N SER A 73 12.29 2.83 2.42
CA SER A 73 10.97 3.17 1.91
C SER A 73 10.11 1.96 1.60
N ILE A 74 10.71 0.84 1.15
CA ILE A 74 9.99 -0.40 0.83
C ILE A 74 9.35 -1.02 2.08
N PHE A 75 9.98 -0.86 3.26
CA PHE A 75 9.47 -1.41 4.52
C PHE A 75 8.69 -0.39 5.36
N SER A 76 8.46 0.81 4.83
CA SER A 76 7.73 1.86 5.55
C SER A 76 6.22 1.60 5.57
N ASN A 77 5.54 2.05 6.63
CA ASN A 77 4.09 1.91 6.73
C ASN A 77 3.41 2.88 5.74
N LEU A 78 2.56 2.35 4.84
CA LEU A 78 1.84 3.14 3.83
C LEU A 78 1.10 4.35 4.41
N THR A 79 0.54 4.23 5.63
CA THR A 79 -0.21 5.32 6.26
C THR A 79 0.67 6.47 6.76
N SER A 80 1.98 6.28 6.83
CA SER A 80 2.95 7.31 7.24
C SER A 80 3.52 8.11 6.05
N LEU A 81 3.23 7.68 4.83
CA LEU A 81 3.75 8.28 3.61
C LEU A 81 2.81 9.35 3.07
N ASN A 82 3.40 10.40 2.49
CA ASN A 82 2.63 11.39 1.73
C ASN A 82 2.31 10.89 0.30
N LEU A 83 1.44 11.61 -0.40
CA LEU A 83 0.94 11.21 -1.71
C LEU A 83 2.05 10.99 -2.76
N ILE A 84 3.05 11.88 -2.77
CA ILE A 84 4.18 11.82 -3.70
C ILE A 84 5.07 10.60 -3.38
N GLN A 85 5.32 10.34 -2.09
CA GLN A 85 6.06 9.18 -1.63
C GLN A 85 5.34 7.86 -1.99
N LEU A 86 4.01 7.81 -1.86
CA LEU A 86 3.19 6.67 -2.27
C LEU A 86 3.27 6.40 -3.78
N ILE A 87 3.23 7.45 -4.61
CA ILE A 87 3.39 7.32 -6.07
C ILE A 87 4.77 6.75 -6.41
N ASN A 88 5.83 7.32 -5.83
CA ASN A 88 7.19 6.85 -6.04
C ASN A 88 7.35 5.39 -5.59
N LEU A 89 6.81 5.03 -4.41
CA LEU A 89 6.84 3.67 -3.89
C LEU A 89 6.14 2.68 -4.84
N SER A 90 5.01 3.09 -5.43
CA SER A 90 4.30 2.26 -6.43
C SER A 90 5.16 1.97 -7.65
N GLU A 91 5.95 2.94 -8.14
CA GLU A 91 6.87 2.72 -9.25
C GLU A 91 8.01 1.79 -8.88
N ASP A 92 8.50 1.89 -7.65
CA ASP A 92 9.59 1.06 -7.15
C ASP A 92 9.19 -0.40 -7.04
N TYR A 93 8.00 -0.67 -6.51
CA TYR A 93 7.42 -2.00 -6.47
C TYR A 93 7.27 -2.58 -7.88
N LYS A 94 6.82 -1.76 -8.85
CA LYS A 94 6.72 -2.18 -10.25
C LYS A 94 8.10 -2.52 -10.84
N LYS A 95 9.14 -1.74 -10.56
CA LYS A 95 10.52 -2.02 -10.99
C LYS A 95 11.10 -3.28 -10.35
N LEU A 96 10.64 -3.63 -9.15
CA LEU A 96 10.99 -4.85 -8.41
C LEU A 96 10.23 -6.10 -8.89
N GLY A 97 9.22 -5.93 -9.76
CA GLY A 97 8.32 -7.02 -10.12
C GLY A 97 7.34 -7.39 -8.99
N PHE A 98 7.21 -6.56 -7.96
CA PHE A 98 6.24 -6.74 -6.89
C PHE A 98 4.87 -6.15 -7.27
N SER A 99 3.81 -6.73 -6.72
CA SER A 99 2.47 -6.17 -6.83
C SER A 99 2.38 -4.84 -6.07
N SER A 100 1.94 -3.78 -6.76
CA SER A 100 1.70 -2.44 -6.19
C SER A 100 0.22 -2.22 -5.83
N ASN A 101 -0.57 -3.29 -5.73
CA ASN A 101 -2.02 -3.20 -5.61
C ASN A 101 -2.47 -2.57 -4.29
N GLU A 102 -1.80 -2.87 -3.17
CA GLU A 102 -2.06 -2.22 -1.88
C GLU A 102 -1.79 -0.71 -1.93
N ILE A 103 -0.67 -0.30 -2.55
CA ILE A 103 -0.29 1.10 -2.71
C ILE A 103 -1.31 1.85 -3.58
N LYS A 104 -1.69 1.26 -4.72
CA LYS A 104 -2.69 1.82 -5.63
C LYS A 104 -4.07 1.93 -4.97
N SER A 105 -4.48 0.92 -4.21
CA SER A 105 -5.71 0.96 -3.43
C SER A 105 -5.67 2.10 -2.41
N HIS A 106 -4.56 2.26 -1.68
CA HIS A 106 -4.40 3.34 -0.72
C HIS A 106 -4.48 4.72 -1.39
N LEU A 107 -3.78 4.92 -2.51
CA LEU A 107 -3.84 6.16 -3.29
C LEU A 107 -5.27 6.47 -3.76
N LEU A 108 -5.98 5.49 -4.31
CA LEU A 108 -7.34 5.71 -4.80
C LEU A 108 -8.31 6.02 -3.65
N LYS A 109 -8.14 5.43 -2.46
CA LYS A 109 -8.90 5.84 -1.26
C LYS A 109 -8.63 7.30 -0.88
N LEU A 110 -7.37 7.75 -0.94
CA LEU A 110 -7.02 9.14 -0.64
C LEU A 110 -7.68 10.10 -1.66
N TYR A 111 -7.64 9.76 -2.95
CA TYR A 111 -8.31 10.56 -3.99
C TYR A 111 -9.83 10.60 -3.82
N SER A 112 -10.44 9.49 -3.41
CA SER A 112 -11.88 9.39 -3.17
C SER A 112 -12.33 9.95 -1.81
N PHE A 113 -11.41 10.24 -0.90
CA PHE A 113 -11.73 10.66 0.46
C PHE A 113 -12.60 11.93 0.53
N PRO A 114 -12.34 13.00 -0.26
CA PRO A 114 -13.20 14.18 -0.26
C PRO A 114 -14.65 13.88 -0.68
N VAL A 115 -14.83 12.95 -1.63
CA VAL A 115 -16.15 12.51 -2.10
C VAL A 115 -16.86 11.73 -0.99
N LEU A 116 -16.16 10.80 -0.33
CA LEU A 116 -16.71 10.04 0.79
C LEU A 116 -17.18 10.95 1.93
N VAL A 117 -16.36 11.94 2.33
CA VAL A 117 -16.71 12.90 3.37
C VAL A 117 -17.92 13.72 2.98
N SER A 118 -18.01 14.18 1.73
CA SER A 118 -19.17 14.91 1.21
C SER A 118 -20.46 14.07 1.27
N ILE A 119 -20.38 12.79 0.92
CA ILE A 119 -21.51 11.86 1.03
C ILE A 119 -21.91 11.68 2.50
N MET A 120 -20.96 11.44 3.40
CA MET A 120 -21.25 11.29 4.84
C MET A 120 -21.88 12.55 5.44
N ALA A 121 -21.40 13.73 5.08
CA ALA A 121 -21.98 15.00 5.50
C ALA A 121 -23.43 15.15 4.98
N THR A 122 -23.68 14.77 3.73
CA THR A 122 -25.02 14.78 3.12
C THR A 122 -25.97 13.84 3.86
N ILE A 123 -25.55 12.60 4.14
CA ILE A 123 -26.34 11.63 4.92
C ILE A 123 -26.64 12.20 6.31
N GLY A 124 -25.66 12.79 6.98
CA GLY A 124 -25.83 13.42 8.28
C GLY A 124 -26.89 14.53 8.25
N SER A 125 -26.82 15.43 7.26
CA SER A 125 -27.80 16.50 7.07
C SER A 125 -29.20 15.96 6.81
N ILE A 126 -29.34 14.96 5.94
CA ILE A 126 -30.61 14.28 5.66
C ILE A 126 -31.20 13.67 6.93
N LEU A 127 -30.39 12.96 7.73
CA LEU A 127 -30.85 12.38 8.98
C LEU A 127 -31.38 13.46 9.92
N VAL A 128 -30.68 14.59 10.06
CA VAL A 128 -31.16 15.70 10.90
C VAL A 128 -32.46 16.31 10.37
N LEU A 129 -32.57 16.52 9.05
CA LEU A 129 -33.74 17.15 8.41
C LEU A 129 -34.98 16.25 8.36
N SER A 130 -34.79 14.93 8.21
CA SER A 130 -35.89 13.98 8.02
C SER A 130 -36.71 13.68 9.28
N PHE A 131 -36.17 13.96 10.47
CA PHE A 131 -36.83 13.72 11.75
C PHE A 131 -37.44 14.99 12.31
N ASP A 132 -38.74 14.93 12.64
CA ASP A 132 -39.44 16.02 13.32
C ASP A 132 -38.79 16.34 14.67
N TYR A 133 -38.81 17.62 15.07
CA TYR A 133 -38.24 18.13 16.34
C TYR A 133 -38.69 17.34 17.60
N LYS A 134 -39.81 16.60 17.51
CA LYS A 134 -40.37 15.77 18.58
C LYS A 134 -39.69 14.41 18.77
N ARG A 135 -38.84 13.94 17.85
CA ARG A 135 -38.08 12.68 18.04
C ARG A 135 -36.93 12.88 19.03
N SER A 136 -36.64 11.85 19.82
CA SER A 136 -35.53 11.88 20.78
C SER A 136 -34.19 12.05 20.05
N LYS A 137 -33.43 13.09 20.42
CA LYS A 137 -32.07 13.35 19.90
C LYS A 137 -31.16 12.12 20.03
N PHE A 138 -31.39 11.29 21.06
CA PHE A 138 -30.67 10.04 21.28
C PHE A 138 -30.87 9.02 20.15
N PHE A 139 -32.09 8.89 19.63
CA PHE A 139 -32.38 7.94 18.54
C PHE A 139 -31.63 8.32 17.26
N ASN A 140 -31.63 9.60 16.90
CA ASN A 140 -30.94 10.10 15.71
C ASN A 140 -29.42 9.90 15.82
N LEU A 141 -28.85 10.15 17.00
CA LEU A 141 -27.43 9.94 17.27
C LEU A 141 -27.07 8.45 17.15
N SER A 142 -27.84 7.56 17.77
CA SER A 142 -27.62 6.12 17.71
C SER A 142 -27.71 5.59 16.27
N LEU A 143 -28.68 6.07 15.49
CA LEU A 143 -28.83 5.68 14.09
C LEU A 143 -27.64 6.16 13.25
N GLY A 144 -27.19 7.40 13.45
CA GLY A 144 -26.02 7.95 12.76
C GLY A 144 -24.73 7.16 13.06
N ILE A 145 -24.50 6.79 14.31
CA ILE A 145 -23.36 5.94 14.71
C ILE A 145 -23.46 4.58 14.03
N LEU A 146 -24.62 3.92 14.09
CA LEU A 146 -24.83 2.62 13.47
C LEU A 146 -24.62 2.67 11.96
N SER A 147 -25.13 3.72 11.29
CA SER A 147 -24.90 3.96 9.87
C SER A 147 -23.41 4.17 9.57
N SER A 148 -22.68 4.94 10.37
CA SER A 148 -21.24 5.16 10.18
C SER A 148 -20.44 3.85 10.25
N VAL A 149 -20.73 3.02 11.25
CA VAL A 149 -20.07 1.70 11.40
C VAL A 149 -20.39 0.81 10.21
N THR A 150 -21.64 0.79 9.76
CA THR A 150 -22.07 0.02 8.58
C THR A 150 -21.32 0.47 7.32
N ILE A 151 -21.26 1.79 7.08
CA ILE A 151 -20.54 2.39 5.95
C ILE A 151 -19.06 2.03 5.99
N TYR A 152 -18.44 2.08 7.17
CA TYR A 152 -17.04 1.68 7.35
C TYR A 152 -16.81 0.23 6.91
N TYR A 153 -17.64 -0.71 7.41
CA TYR A 153 -17.47 -2.12 7.06
C TYR A 153 -17.77 -2.43 5.60
N ILE A 154 -18.73 -1.75 4.97
CA ILE A 154 -18.96 -1.87 3.52
C ILE A 154 -17.70 -1.43 2.76
N ASN A 155 -17.14 -0.26 3.05
CA ASN A 155 -15.91 0.22 2.40
C ASN A 155 -14.72 -0.73 2.64
N TYR A 156 -14.58 -1.24 3.87
CA TYR A 156 -13.53 -2.20 4.22
C TYR A 156 -13.65 -3.51 3.44
N PHE A 157 -14.85 -4.08 3.38
CA PHE A 157 -15.12 -5.32 2.67
C PHE A 157 -14.83 -5.20 1.18
N PHE A 158 -15.37 -4.16 0.52
CA PHE A 158 -15.11 -3.93 -0.89
C PHE A 158 -13.62 -3.73 -1.16
N ASN A 159 -12.92 -2.96 -0.31
CA ASN A 159 -11.48 -2.79 -0.42
C ASN A 159 -10.70 -4.11 -0.33
N LEU A 160 -11.07 -5.01 0.57
CA LEU A 160 -10.45 -6.34 0.66
C LEU A 160 -10.59 -7.11 -0.65
N LEU A 161 -11.74 -7.02 -1.33
CA LEU A 161 -11.94 -7.66 -2.64
C LEU A 161 -11.01 -7.10 -3.72
N GLY A 162 -10.63 -5.82 -3.64
CA GLY A 162 -9.68 -5.19 -4.57
C GLY A 162 -8.24 -5.59 -4.29
N ILE A 163 -7.83 -5.57 -3.02
CA ILE A 163 -6.46 -5.93 -2.62
C ILE A 163 -6.18 -7.42 -2.85
N THR A 164 -7.16 -8.29 -2.64
CA THR A 164 -7.04 -9.74 -2.88
C THR A 164 -7.20 -10.14 -4.35
N GLU A 165 -7.22 -9.17 -5.27
CA GLU A 165 -7.34 -9.37 -6.73
C GLU A 165 -8.61 -10.11 -7.17
N LYS A 166 -9.59 -10.31 -6.27
CA LYS A 166 -10.91 -10.87 -6.60
C LYS A 166 -11.71 -9.93 -7.49
N THR A 167 -11.40 -8.63 -7.44
CA THR A 167 -12.02 -7.57 -8.25
C THR A 167 -10.97 -6.51 -8.61
N SER A 168 -11.25 -5.70 -9.63
CA SER A 168 -10.40 -4.53 -9.94
C SER A 168 -10.40 -3.52 -8.79
N ILE A 169 -9.23 -2.98 -8.45
CA ILE A 169 -9.05 -1.95 -7.39
C ILE A 169 -9.96 -0.75 -7.62
N LEU A 170 -10.13 -0.33 -8.88
CA LEU A 170 -10.97 0.82 -9.21
C LEU A 170 -12.44 0.56 -8.85
N LEU A 171 -12.96 -0.62 -9.24
CA LEU A 171 -14.33 -1.02 -8.92
C LEU A 171 -14.50 -1.17 -7.40
N SER A 172 -13.55 -1.85 -6.76
CA SER A 172 -13.52 -2.05 -5.31
C SER A 172 -13.66 -0.74 -4.53
N ILE A 173 -13.03 0.36 -4.95
CA ILE A 173 -13.12 1.64 -4.23
C ILE A 173 -14.33 2.47 -4.68
N CYS A 174 -14.69 2.45 -5.97
CA CYS A 174 -15.80 3.25 -6.47
C CYS A 174 -17.18 2.65 -6.15
N SER A 175 -17.33 1.33 -6.12
CA SER A 175 -18.59 0.64 -5.83
C SER A 175 -19.26 1.10 -4.52
N PRO A 176 -18.58 1.13 -3.35
CA PRO A 176 -19.23 1.59 -2.14
C PRO A 176 -19.66 3.06 -2.23
N LEU A 177 -18.91 3.93 -2.91
CA LEU A 177 -19.30 5.33 -3.12
C LEU A 177 -20.57 5.44 -3.98
N ILE A 178 -20.65 4.68 -5.07
CA ILE A 178 -21.82 4.65 -5.95
C ILE A 178 -23.06 4.19 -5.20
N ILE A 179 -22.93 3.11 -4.40
CA ILE A 179 -24.03 2.60 -3.56
C ILE A 179 -24.51 3.69 -2.59
N LEU A 180 -23.58 4.40 -1.94
CA LEU A 180 -23.93 5.47 -1.01
C LEU A 180 -24.55 6.68 -1.70
N ILE A 181 -24.08 7.05 -2.90
CA ILE A 181 -24.69 8.13 -3.69
C ILE A 181 -26.13 7.77 -4.06
N LEU A 182 -26.39 6.55 -4.54
CA LEU A 182 -27.74 6.09 -4.84
C LEU A 182 -28.62 6.11 -3.58
N PHE A 183 -28.07 5.67 -2.45
CA PHE A 183 -28.78 5.70 -1.17
C PHE A 183 -29.12 7.14 -0.73
N CYS A 184 -28.18 8.08 -0.87
CA CYS A 184 -28.43 9.51 -0.64
C CYS A 184 -29.55 10.04 -1.52
N SER A 185 -29.54 9.72 -2.82
CA SER A 185 -30.57 10.16 -3.76
C SER A 185 -31.96 9.68 -3.35
N ILE A 186 -32.08 8.42 -2.94
CA ILE A 186 -33.36 7.87 -2.44
C ILE A 186 -33.82 8.60 -1.18
N LEU A 187 -32.91 8.85 -0.23
CA LEU A 187 -33.24 9.57 1.00
C LEU A 187 -33.68 11.01 0.76
N LEU A 188 -33.03 11.71 -0.19
CA LEU A 188 -33.39 13.08 -0.56
C LEU A 188 -34.79 13.16 -1.17
N LEU A 189 -35.13 12.24 -2.08
CA LEU A 189 -36.47 12.18 -2.68
C LEU A 189 -37.55 12.02 -1.61
N ARG A 190 -37.31 11.13 -0.65
CA ARG A 190 -38.25 10.88 0.45
C ARG A 190 -38.47 12.09 1.37
N ILE A 191 -37.45 12.94 1.55
CA ILE A 191 -37.62 14.19 2.31
C ILE A 191 -38.45 15.19 1.51
N ASN A 192 -38.24 15.28 0.20
CA ASN A 192 -38.95 16.22 -0.66
C ASN A 192 -40.44 15.88 -0.85
N GLU A 193 -40.80 14.59 -0.76
CA GLU A 193 -42.20 14.14 -0.79
C GLU A 193 -42.97 14.39 0.52
N LYS A 194 -42.28 14.84 1.58
CA LYS A 194 -42.80 15.04 2.93
C LYS A 194 -43.21 16.49 3.15
#